data_AF-A0A060Z483-F1
#
_entry.id   AF-A0A060Z483-F1
#
_cell.length_a   1.000
_cell.length_b   1.000
_cell.length_c   1.000
_cell.angle_alpha   90.00
_cell.angle_beta   90.00
_cell.angle_gamma   90.00
#
_symmetry.space_group_name_H-M   'P 1'
#
loop_
_entity.id
_entity.type
_entity.pdbx_description
1 polymer ?
#
loop_
_entity_poly.entity_id
_entity_poly.type
_entity_poly.pdbx_seq_one_letter_code
_entity_poly.pdbx_strand_id
1 'polypeptide(L)'
;MLVLVQDSTHWLQIEPLTSTVQGGTMFRHRTPKGSYECTVSGLRWLCERDVILKYHLRNWEPYSQLLKDMRYTQGGPLLDITMELGELEEVHLPHFVCLGTKPSLRNEMKILHVEEHGVSLEEVHEVTRFHAKILHPKSSSVSVVLNKIACWNVDVHCDVILYLAVKRSTVISRLYLLLRNSSQKEAVQDREKNQLSQGYSEFLLSSPNGSLKLNNWFALKNPLSTSINPEKIQLLPADTTPSCCKMIMGNTGVTLRWS
;
A
#
# COMPACT_ATOMS: atom_id res chain seq x y z
N MET A 1 28.43 4.35 -4.22
CA MET A 1 27.93 5.61 -4.80
C MET A 1 26.42 5.44 -4.94
N LEU A 2 25.65 6.16 -4.14
CA LEU A 2 24.19 6.00 -4.01
C LEU A 2 23.51 6.87 -5.06
N VAL A 3 22.70 6.27 -5.93
CA VAL A 3 21.80 7.03 -6.80
C VAL A 3 20.39 6.59 -6.43
N LEU A 4 19.69 7.43 -5.65
CA LEU A 4 18.24 7.50 -5.80
C LEU A 4 18.03 7.98 -7.24
N VAL A 5 17.62 7.08 -8.12
CA VAL A 5 17.32 7.48 -9.48
C VAL A 5 16.05 8.32 -9.41
N GLN A 6 16.19 9.59 -9.80
CA GLN A 6 15.04 10.45 -9.97
C GLN A 6 14.21 9.84 -11.10
N ASP A 7 12.91 9.65 -10.86
CA ASP A 7 11.99 9.06 -11.82
C ASP A 7 11.96 9.94 -13.09
N SER A 8 12.76 9.56 -14.08
CA SER A 8 12.94 10.31 -15.33
C SER A 8 11.93 9.88 -16.39
N THR A 9 11.27 8.75 -16.16
CA THR A 9 10.26 8.19 -17.05
C THR A 9 8.92 8.87 -16.79
N HIS A 10 8.32 9.40 -17.86
CA HIS A 10 6.95 9.88 -17.79
C HIS A 10 5.98 8.69 -17.89
N TRP A 11 5.34 8.34 -16.78
CA TRP A 11 4.36 7.26 -16.72
C TRP A 11 2.98 7.74 -17.16
N LEU A 12 2.39 7.11 -18.18
CA LEU A 12 1.00 7.37 -18.55
C LEU A 12 0.07 6.73 -17.51
N GLN A 13 -0.65 7.56 -16.78
CA GLN A 13 -1.62 7.09 -15.80
C GLN A 13 -2.86 6.51 -16.48
N ILE A 14 -3.21 5.27 -16.14
CA ILE A 14 -4.37 4.58 -16.69
C ILE A 14 -5.14 3.82 -15.61
N GLU A 15 -6.45 3.77 -15.78
CA GLU A 15 -7.34 2.97 -14.92
C GLU A 15 -7.41 1.52 -15.42
N PRO A 16 -7.49 0.54 -14.50
CA PRO A 16 -7.71 -0.87 -14.85
C PRO A 16 -9.18 -1.16 -15.13
N LEU A 17 -9.43 -2.14 -16.00
CA LEU A 17 -10.69 -2.89 -15.95
C LEU A 17 -10.67 -3.76 -14.69
N THR A 18 -11.67 -3.61 -13.83
CA THR A 18 -11.78 -4.36 -12.58
C THR A 18 -12.87 -5.43 -12.66
N SER A 19 -12.59 -6.60 -12.08
CA SER A 19 -13.60 -7.64 -11.88
C SER A 19 -13.37 -8.34 -10.55
N THR A 20 -14.45 -8.72 -9.87
CA THR A 20 -14.36 -9.51 -8.64
C THR A 20 -14.26 -11.00 -8.99
N VAL A 21 -13.19 -11.65 -8.53
CA VAL A 21 -13.01 -13.11 -8.58
C VAL A 21 -12.96 -13.65 -7.16
N GLN A 22 -13.23 -14.95 -6.97
CA GLN A 22 -13.11 -15.61 -5.66
C GLN A 22 -11.66 -15.46 -5.15
N GLY A 23 -11.41 -14.47 -4.29
CA GLY A 23 -10.08 -14.16 -3.75
C GLY A 23 -9.63 -12.69 -3.85
N GLY A 24 -10.35 -11.81 -4.55
CA GLY A 24 -10.04 -10.37 -4.57
C GLY A 24 -10.41 -9.64 -5.86
N THR A 25 -9.99 -8.38 -5.96
CA THR A 25 -10.12 -7.57 -7.18
C THR A 25 -9.06 -7.99 -8.20
N MET A 26 -9.48 -8.38 -9.41
CA MET A 26 -8.59 -8.56 -10.55
C MET A 26 -8.55 -7.28 -11.38
N PHE A 27 -7.34 -6.84 -11.67
CA PHE A 27 -7.02 -5.68 -12.51
C PHE A 27 -6.54 -6.17 -13.86
N ARG A 28 -7.10 -5.61 -14.94
CA ARG A 28 -6.71 -5.92 -16.30
C ARG A 28 -6.43 -4.65 -17.09
N HIS A 29 -5.30 -4.63 -17.79
CA HIS A 29 -4.93 -3.59 -18.73
C HIS A 29 -4.67 -4.18 -20.11
N ARG A 30 -5.01 -3.42 -21.14
CA ARG A 30 -4.56 -3.64 -22.51
C ARG A 30 -3.84 -2.39 -22.96
N THR A 31 -2.53 -2.50 -23.18
CA THR A 31 -1.67 -1.36 -23.48
C THR A 31 -0.83 -1.64 -24.72
N PRO A 32 -0.73 -0.69 -25.67
CA PRO A 32 0.29 -0.75 -26.72
C PRO A 32 1.66 -0.43 -26.13
N LYS A 33 2.70 -0.40 -26.97
CA LYS A 33 4.05 0.07 -26.57
C LYS A 33 3.98 1.37 -25.77
N GLY A 34 4.67 1.41 -24.62
CA GLY A 34 4.73 2.59 -23.76
C GLY A 34 5.08 2.27 -22.31
N SER A 35 5.02 3.31 -21.48
CA SER A 35 5.26 3.25 -20.03
C SER A 35 4.00 3.70 -19.29
N TYR A 36 3.47 2.86 -18.41
CA TYR A 36 2.17 3.06 -17.78
C TYR A 36 2.24 2.95 -16.26
N GLU A 37 1.37 3.67 -15.57
CA GLU A 37 1.12 3.54 -14.14
C GLU A 37 -0.37 3.28 -13.91
N CYS A 38 -0.69 2.23 -13.16
CA CYS A 38 -2.05 1.99 -12.72
C CYS A 38 -2.42 2.99 -11.62
N THR A 39 -3.45 3.79 -11.84
CA THR A 39 -3.93 4.81 -10.88
C THR A 39 -4.48 4.22 -9.59
N VAL A 40 -4.84 2.93 -9.60
CA VAL A 40 -5.45 2.23 -8.46
C VAL A 40 -4.41 1.53 -7.59
N SER A 41 -3.49 0.76 -8.19
CA SER A 41 -2.50 -0.02 -7.45
C SER A 41 -1.12 0.63 -7.35
N GLY A 42 -0.85 1.64 -8.18
CA GLY A 42 0.49 2.24 -8.31
C GLY A 42 1.50 1.33 -9.02
N LEU A 43 1.09 0.16 -9.53
CA LEU A 43 1.96 -0.71 -10.35
C LEU A 43 2.35 0.02 -11.63
N ARG A 44 3.62 -0.04 -12.01
CA ARG A 44 4.09 0.52 -13.28
C ARG A 44 4.76 -0.52 -14.14
N TRP A 45 4.66 -0.35 -15.45
CA TRP A 45 5.28 -1.26 -16.40
C TRP A 45 5.66 -0.56 -17.69
N LEU A 46 6.69 -1.11 -18.34
CA LEU A 46 7.14 -0.73 -19.68
C LEU A 46 6.96 -1.93 -20.60
N CYS A 47 6.36 -1.71 -21.76
CA CYS A 47 6.29 -2.72 -22.82
C CYS A 47 6.67 -2.12 -24.18
N GLU A 48 7.34 -2.91 -25.00
CA GLU A 48 7.76 -2.53 -26.36
C GLU A 48 6.76 -2.99 -27.44
N ARG A 49 5.74 -3.75 -27.04
CA ARG A 49 4.67 -4.29 -27.88
C ARG A 49 3.34 -4.23 -27.15
N ASP A 50 2.27 -4.60 -27.86
CA ASP A 50 0.95 -4.78 -27.27
C ASP A 50 0.98 -5.86 -26.18
N VAL A 51 0.51 -5.49 -25.00
CA VAL A 51 0.44 -6.36 -23.82
C VAL A 51 -0.97 -6.38 -23.26
N ILE A 52 -1.37 -7.56 -22.80
CA ILE A 52 -2.52 -7.73 -21.92
C ILE A 52 -2.00 -8.19 -20.57
N LEU A 53 -1.97 -7.25 -19.62
CA LEU A 53 -1.52 -7.45 -18.26
C LEU A 53 -2.73 -7.71 -17.36
N LYS A 54 -2.68 -8.80 -16.60
CA LYS A 54 -3.60 -9.08 -15.49
C LYS A 54 -2.81 -9.19 -14.20
N TYR A 55 -3.40 -8.71 -13.11
CA TYR A 55 -2.90 -9.01 -11.78
C TYR A 55 -3.98 -8.86 -10.71
N HIS A 56 -3.73 -9.43 -9.54
CA HIS A 56 -4.54 -9.19 -8.35
C HIS A 56 -3.64 -9.15 -7.11
N LEU A 57 -4.15 -8.52 -6.04
CA LEU A 57 -3.45 -8.49 -4.77
C LEU A 57 -3.71 -9.79 -4.02
N ARG A 58 -2.65 -10.41 -3.51
CA ARG A 58 -2.70 -11.65 -2.73
C ARG A 58 -2.61 -11.36 -1.24
N ASN A 59 -3.19 -12.26 -0.44
CA ASN A 59 -2.99 -12.26 1.00
C ASN A 59 -1.56 -12.74 1.33
N TRP A 60 -0.89 -12.01 2.22
CA TRP A 60 0.44 -12.35 2.73
C TRP A 60 0.43 -13.39 3.85
N GLU A 61 -0.70 -13.59 4.51
CA GLU A 61 -0.86 -14.52 5.65
C GLU A 61 -0.24 -15.90 5.42
N PRO A 62 -0.42 -16.56 4.25
CA PRO A 62 0.18 -17.87 3.99
C PRO A 62 1.73 -17.87 4.01
N TYR A 63 2.36 -16.72 3.77
CA TYR A 63 3.82 -16.58 3.71
C TYR A 63 4.40 -15.92 4.97
N SER A 64 3.57 -15.57 5.96
CA SER A 64 3.97 -14.82 7.15
C SER A 64 5.06 -15.53 7.97
N GLN A 65 4.94 -16.86 8.15
CA GLN A 65 5.95 -17.64 8.86
C GLN A 65 7.24 -17.80 8.05
N LEU A 66 7.11 -18.06 6.75
CA LEU A 66 8.25 -18.18 5.83
C LEU A 66 9.10 -16.90 5.82
N LEU A 67 8.47 -15.73 5.75
CA LEU A 67 9.17 -14.45 5.85
C LEU A 67 9.93 -14.30 7.17
N LYS A 68 9.31 -14.69 8.30
CA LYS A 68 9.97 -14.64 9.61
C LYS A 68 11.22 -15.52 9.64
N ASP A 69 11.14 -16.73 9.09
CA ASP A 69 12.23 -17.70 9.05
C ASP A 69 13.38 -17.20 8.17
N MET A 70 13.07 -16.61 7.01
CA MET A 70 14.06 -15.98 6.12
C MET A 70 14.59 -14.63 6.64
N ARG A 71 14.08 -14.13 7.78
CA ARG A 71 14.41 -12.81 8.36
C ARG A 71 14.04 -11.63 7.45
N TYR A 72 12.92 -11.73 6.76
CA TYR A 72 12.31 -10.65 5.98
C TYR A 72 10.94 -10.25 6.55
N THR A 73 10.44 -9.12 6.06
CA THR A 73 9.08 -8.64 6.24
C THR A 73 8.59 -8.05 4.92
N GLN A 74 7.30 -7.78 4.85
CA GLN A 74 6.69 -7.20 3.65
C GLN A 74 7.31 -5.82 3.37
N GLY A 75 7.58 -5.50 2.11
CA GLY A 75 7.98 -4.17 1.67
C GLY A 75 6.91 -3.49 0.80
N GLY A 76 5.98 -4.27 0.26
CA GLY A 76 4.91 -3.84 -0.63
C GLY A 76 3.78 -4.89 -0.72
N PRO A 77 2.85 -4.71 -1.67
CA PRO A 77 1.77 -5.67 -1.89
C PRO A 77 2.29 -6.91 -2.64
N LEU A 78 1.78 -8.08 -2.28
CA LEU A 78 2.00 -9.31 -3.06
C LEU A 78 1.10 -9.28 -4.29
N LEU A 79 1.69 -9.22 -5.47
CA LEU A 79 1.00 -9.10 -6.74
C LEU A 79 1.13 -10.41 -7.51
N ASP A 80 0.01 -11.04 -7.83
CA ASP A 80 0.01 -12.20 -8.73
C ASP A 80 -0.14 -11.71 -10.17
N ILE A 81 0.98 -11.62 -10.88
CA ILE A 81 1.08 -11.02 -12.21
C ILE A 81 0.94 -12.10 -13.28
N THR A 82 0.14 -11.82 -14.29
CA THR A 82 -0.06 -12.69 -15.46
C THR A 82 -0.05 -11.85 -16.73
N MET A 83 0.86 -12.16 -17.65
CA MET A 83 0.80 -11.67 -19.03
C MET A 83 -0.09 -12.62 -19.85
N GLU A 84 -1.29 -12.18 -20.24
CA GLU A 84 -2.13 -12.96 -21.17
C GLU A 84 -1.66 -12.85 -22.62
N LEU A 85 -1.03 -11.72 -22.96
CA LEU A 85 -0.47 -11.44 -24.26
C LEU A 85 0.77 -10.57 -24.09
N GLY A 86 1.82 -10.90 -24.85
CA GLY A 86 3.06 -10.12 -24.89
C GLY A 86 3.93 -10.31 -23.65
N GLU A 87 4.99 -9.51 -23.59
CA GLU A 87 5.97 -9.52 -22.51
C GLU A 87 6.23 -8.08 -22.06
N LEU A 88 6.58 -7.92 -20.79
CA LEU A 88 6.98 -6.64 -20.22
C LEU A 88 8.50 -6.54 -20.24
N GLU A 89 9.03 -5.36 -20.55
CA GLU A 89 10.46 -5.07 -20.42
C GLU A 89 10.81 -4.78 -18.96
N GLU A 90 9.95 -4.03 -18.30
CA GLU A 90 10.14 -3.60 -16.92
C GLU A 90 8.82 -3.65 -16.16
N VAL A 91 8.90 -4.03 -14.89
CA VAL A 91 7.85 -3.78 -13.91
C VAL A 91 8.47 -3.04 -12.74
N HIS A 92 7.77 -2.02 -12.26
CA HIS A 92 8.15 -1.29 -11.06
C HIS A 92 7.11 -1.62 -9.99
N LEU A 93 7.50 -2.50 -9.08
CA LEU A 93 6.67 -2.96 -7.98
C LEU A 93 6.58 -1.86 -6.93
N PRO A 94 5.37 -1.44 -6.52
CA PRO A 94 5.24 -0.41 -5.52
C PRO A 94 5.65 -0.94 -4.13
N HIS A 95 6.22 -0.07 -3.31
CA HIS A 95 6.54 -0.34 -1.91
C HIS A 95 6.09 0.81 -1.02
N PHE A 96 5.89 0.54 0.28
CA PHE A 96 5.45 1.55 1.24
C PHE A 96 6.60 2.30 1.93
N VAL A 97 7.84 1.84 1.76
CA VAL A 97 9.05 2.47 2.30
C VAL A 97 9.34 3.78 1.58
N CYS A 98 9.68 4.85 2.32
CA CYS A 98 10.13 6.11 1.77
C CYS A 98 11.66 6.11 1.65
N LEU A 99 12.19 5.83 0.47
CA LEU A 99 13.65 5.80 0.27
C LEU A 99 14.28 7.20 0.18
N GLY A 100 13.47 8.25 0.03
CA GLY A 100 13.94 9.64 -0.05
C GLY A 100 14.72 10.13 1.18
N THR A 101 14.54 9.49 2.34
CA THR A 101 15.26 9.83 3.58
C THR A 101 16.47 8.95 3.84
N LYS A 102 16.54 7.74 3.24
CA LYS A 102 17.59 6.73 3.49
C LYS A 102 17.83 5.85 2.26
N PRO A 103 18.63 6.30 1.28
CA PRO A 103 18.93 5.54 0.06
C PRO A 103 19.62 4.19 0.33
N SER A 104 20.34 4.05 1.45
CA SER A 104 21.02 2.81 1.84
C SER A 104 20.07 1.65 2.08
N LEU A 105 18.78 1.91 2.35
CA LEU A 105 17.76 0.87 2.53
C LEU A 105 17.52 0.03 1.26
N ARG A 106 17.98 0.47 0.09
CA ARG A 106 17.99 -0.36 -1.14
C ARG A 106 18.59 -1.74 -0.88
N ASN A 107 19.72 -1.79 -0.17
CA ASN A 107 20.47 -3.03 0.04
C ASN A 107 19.75 -4.01 0.98
N GLU A 108 18.74 -3.50 1.71
CA GLU A 108 17.91 -4.27 2.61
C GLU A 108 16.65 -4.81 1.90
N MET A 109 16.41 -4.41 0.65
CA MET A 109 15.28 -4.85 -0.14
C MET A 109 15.67 -6.01 -1.06
N LYS A 110 14.73 -6.94 -1.25
CA LYS A 110 14.78 -8.01 -2.26
C LYS A 110 13.43 -8.11 -2.95
N ILE A 111 13.42 -8.76 -4.10
CA ILE A 111 12.19 -9.18 -4.76
C ILE A 111 11.94 -10.63 -4.38
N LEU A 112 10.81 -10.88 -3.74
CA LEU A 112 10.30 -12.22 -3.50
C LEU A 112 9.51 -12.66 -4.72
N HIS A 113 9.84 -13.84 -5.24
CA HIS A 113 8.99 -14.58 -6.18
C HIS A 113 8.40 -15.79 -5.46
N VAL A 114 7.11 -16.00 -5.66
CA VAL A 114 6.39 -17.19 -5.20
C VAL A 114 6.09 -18.04 -6.42
N GLU A 115 6.62 -19.25 -6.40
CA GLU A 115 6.60 -20.22 -7.48
C GLU A 115 5.90 -21.51 -7.00
N GLU A 116 5.59 -22.43 -7.91
CA GLU A 116 4.87 -23.67 -7.59
C GLU A 116 5.54 -24.51 -6.49
N HIS A 117 6.88 -24.48 -6.42
CA HIS A 117 7.67 -25.30 -5.50
C HIS A 117 8.34 -24.51 -4.36
N GLY A 118 7.96 -23.26 -4.14
CA GLY A 118 8.47 -22.48 -3.02
C GLY A 118 8.61 -20.99 -3.33
N VAL A 119 9.64 -20.39 -2.75
CA VAL A 119 9.95 -18.97 -2.96
C VAL A 119 11.41 -18.78 -3.32
N SER A 120 11.68 -17.77 -4.15
CA SER A 120 13.02 -17.34 -4.50
C SER A 120 13.19 -15.84 -4.21
N LEU A 121 14.44 -15.41 -4.00
CA LEU A 121 14.79 -14.01 -3.76
C LEU A 121 15.70 -13.51 -4.87
N GLU A 122 15.33 -12.39 -5.48
CA GLU A 122 16.11 -11.69 -6.49
C GLU A 122 16.61 -10.35 -5.94
N GLU A 123 17.79 -9.93 -6.39
CA GLU A 123 18.32 -8.60 -6.13
C GLU A 123 17.48 -7.54 -6.84
N VAL A 124 17.19 -6.43 -6.16
CA VAL A 124 16.49 -5.33 -6.80
C VAL A 124 17.39 -4.67 -7.84
N HIS A 125 16.92 -4.53 -9.07
CA HIS A 125 17.68 -3.88 -10.14
C HIS A 125 17.90 -2.40 -9.81
N GLU A 126 16.80 -1.67 -9.63
CA GLU A 126 16.79 -0.24 -9.30
C GLU A 126 15.67 0.04 -8.29
N VAL A 127 15.87 1.03 -7.43
CA VAL A 127 14.80 1.53 -6.55
C VAL A 127 14.63 3.03 -6.74
N THR A 128 13.39 3.46 -6.85
CA THR A 128 12.99 4.86 -6.81
C THR A 128 12.47 5.19 -5.41
N ARG A 129 11.83 6.35 -5.22
CA ARG A 129 11.28 6.71 -3.90
C ARG A 129 10.22 5.73 -3.40
N PHE A 130 9.44 5.12 -4.31
CA PHE A 130 8.25 4.31 -4.00
C PHE A 130 8.15 3.00 -4.77
N HIS A 131 9.12 2.69 -5.64
CA HIS A 131 9.08 1.49 -6.46
C HIS A 131 10.42 0.76 -6.52
N ALA A 132 10.34 -0.55 -6.70
CA ALA A 132 11.46 -1.43 -6.99
C ALA A 132 11.29 -1.99 -8.41
N LYS A 133 12.30 -1.78 -9.26
CA LYS A 133 12.32 -2.21 -10.65
C LYS A 133 12.81 -3.65 -10.77
N ILE A 134 12.10 -4.41 -11.59
CA ILE A 134 12.48 -5.72 -12.11
C ILE A 134 12.48 -5.69 -13.64
N LEU A 135 13.39 -6.44 -14.25
CA LEU A 135 13.52 -6.55 -15.69
C LEU A 135 12.95 -7.87 -16.18
N HIS A 136 12.29 -7.85 -17.33
CA HIS A 136 11.73 -9.02 -18.01
C HIS A 136 10.98 -9.97 -17.05
N PRO A 137 9.98 -9.47 -16.31
CA PRO A 137 9.26 -10.26 -15.33
C PRO A 137 8.53 -11.43 -16.00
N LYS A 138 8.47 -12.55 -15.29
CA LYS A 138 7.65 -13.70 -15.67
C LYS A 138 6.30 -13.61 -14.98
N SER A 139 5.33 -14.39 -15.47
CA SER A 139 4.05 -14.56 -14.76
C SER A 139 4.33 -15.30 -13.46
N SER A 140 4.20 -14.61 -12.33
CA SER A 140 4.38 -15.15 -11.00
C SER A 140 3.78 -14.21 -9.96
N SER A 141 3.65 -14.72 -8.74
CA SER A 141 3.36 -13.90 -7.57
C SER A 141 4.64 -13.25 -7.06
N VAL A 142 4.68 -11.92 -7.04
CA VAL A 142 5.89 -11.14 -6.76
C VAL A 142 5.65 -10.01 -5.77
N SER A 143 6.66 -9.68 -4.97
CA SER A 143 6.63 -8.49 -4.11
C SER A 143 8.02 -8.02 -3.70
N VAL A 144 8.11 -6.75 -3.31
CA VAL A 144 9.21 -6.25 -2.50
C VAL A 144 9.12 -6.82 -1.08
N VAL A 145 10.24 -7.33 -0.57
CA VAL A 145 10.45 -7.67 0.84
C VAL A 145 11.61 -6.88 1.41
N LEU A 146 11.57 -6.60 2.70
CA LEU A 146 12.57 -5.82 3.41
C LEU A 146 13.20 -6.66 4.52
N ASN A 147 14.52 -6.51 4.73
CA ASN A 147 15.20 -7.14 5.85
C ASN A 147 14.49 -6.80 7.17
N LYS A 148 14.27 -7.83 8.00
CA LYS A 148 13.50 -7.70 9.23
C LYS A 148 14.08 -6.67 10.20
N ILE A 149 15.40 -6.52 10.28
CA ILE A 149 16.06 -5.56 11.19
C ILE A 149 15.90 -4.15 10.64
N ALA A 150 16.08 -3.96 9.34
CA ALA A 150 15.95 -2.66 8.68
C ALA A 150 14.54 -2.06 8.89
N CYS A 151 13.50 -2.89 8.86
CA CYS A 151 12.09 -2.50 9.04
C CYS A 151 11.79 -1.79 10.38
N TRP A 152 12.64 -1.93 11.40
CA TRP A 152 12.36 -1.36 12.73
C TRP A 152 12.38 0.17 12.74
N ASN A 153 13.07 0.78 11.78
CA ASN A 153 13.28 2.23 11.72
C ASN A 153 13.25 2.74 10.26
N VAL A 154 12.19 2.38 9.54
CA VAL A 154 11.91 2.91 8.21
C VAL A 154 10.87 4.02 8.26
N ASP A 155 11.08 5.00 7.38
CA ASP A 155 10.08 6.01 7.09
C ASP A 155 9.13 5.46 6.02
N VAL A 156 7.83 5.69 6.16
CA VAL A 156 6.79 5.20 5.25
C VAL A 156 5.79 6.32 4.94
N HIS A 157 5.12 6.24 3.80
CA HIS A 157 3.96 7.08 3.52
C HIS A 157 2.67 6.30 3.74
N CYS A 158 1.67 6.98 4.28
CA CYS A 158 0.36 6.40 4.55
C CYS A 158 -0.77 7.30 4.07
N ASP A 159 -1.88 6.67 3.71
CA ASP A 159 -3.15 7.32 3.52
C ASP A 159 -3.97 7.22 4.81
N VAL A 160 -4.77 8.24 5.07
CA VAL A 160 -5.54 8.36 6.31
C VAL A 160 -7.01 8.30 5.97
N ILE A 161 -7.69 7.25 6.41
CA ILE A 161 -9.12 7.05 6.12
C ILE A 161 -9.90 7.17 7.42
N LEU A 162 -10.98 7.95 7.39
CA LEU A 162 -11.87 8.17 8.51
C LEU A 162 -13.27 7.65 8.15
N TYR A 163 -13.78 6.69 8.91
CA TYR A 163 -15.21 6.33 8.89
C TYR A 163 -15.90 7.01 10.05
N LEU A 164 -16.99 7.73 9.79
CA LEU A 164 -17.70 8.50 10.81
C LEU A 164 -19.21 8.26 10.73
N ALA A 165 -19.85 8.07 11.88
CA ALA A 165 -21.30 8.05 12.03
C ALA A 165 -21.73 8.95 13.19
N VAL A 166 -22.83 9.68 12.99
CA VAL A 166 -23.50 10.44 14.05
C VAL A 166 -24.73 9.66 14.50
N LYS A 167 -24.76 9.23 15.77
CA LYS A 167 -25.86 8.49 16.37
C LYS A 167 -26.39 9.27 17.56
N ARG A 168 -27.59 9.86 17.41
CA ARG A 168 -28.18 10.78 18.40
C ARG A 168 -27.20 11.91 18.76
N SER A 169 -26.82 12.01 20.02
CA SER A 169 -25.83 12.97 20.55
C SER A 169 -24.43 12.38 20.65
N THR A 170 -24.07 11.39 19.84
CA THR A 170 -22.74 10.75 19.87
C THR A 170 -22.16 10.67 18.47
N VAL A 171 -20.90 11.05 18.33
CA VAL A 171 -20.09 10.84 17.11
C VAL A 171 -19.22 9.61 17.34
N ILE A 172 -19.32 8.64 16.45
CA ILE A 172 -18.46 7.46 16.43
C ILE A 172 -17.57 7.57 15.20
N SER A 173 -16.26 7.51 15.41
CA SER A 173 -15.30 7.55 14.32
C SER A 173 -14.30 6.41 14.42
N ARG A 174 -13.94 5.84 13.28
CA ARG A 174 -12.85 4.87 13.13
C ARG A 174 -11.82 5.45 12.17
N LEU A 175 -10.63 5.71 12.69
CA LEU A 175 -9.50 6.25 11.94
C LEU A 175 -8.55 5.11 11.58
N TYR A 176 -8.18 5.04 10.31
CA TYR A 176 -7.24 4.08 9.77
C TYR A 176 -6.01 4.78 9.22
N LEU A 177 -4.82 4.25 9.55
CA LEU A 177 -3.59 4.57 8.84
C LEU A 177 -3.25 3.39 7.94
N LEU A 178 -3.25 3.64 6.63
CA LEU A 178 -2.98 2.62 5.61
C LEU A 178 -1.65 2.91 4.95
N LEU A 179 -0.74 1.95 4.98
CA LEU A 179 0.51 2.03 4.24
C LEU A 179 0.17 2.21 2.75
N ARG A 180 0.75 3.24 2.13
CA ARG A 180 0.50 3.55 0.73
C ARG A 180 0.92 2.36 -0.14
N ASN A 181 0.16 2.10 -1.19
CA ASN A 181 0.37 0.97 -2.10
C ASN A 181 0.32 -0.42 -1.43
N SER A 182 -0.28 -0.56 -0.25
CA SER A 182 -0.50 -1.87 0.38
C SER A 182 -1.90 -2.41 0.04
N SER A 183 -2.12 -3.70 0.31
CA SER A 183 -3.45 -4.33 0.24
C SER A 183 -4.41 -3.90 1.36
N GLN A 184 -3.98 -3.05 2.30
CA GLN A 184 -4.77 -2.69 3.48
C GLN A 184 -6.07 -1.94 3.14
N LYS A 185 -6.10 -1.23 2.01
CA LYS A 185 -7.31 -0.50 1.57
C LYS A 185 -8.47 -1.45 1.28
N GLU A 186 -8.24 -2.53 0.54
CA GLU A 186 -9.28 -3.52 0.26
C GLU A 186 -9.75 -4.22 1.55
N ALA A 187 -8.83 -4.54 2.46
CA ALA A 187 -9.16 -5.13 3.76
C ALA A 187 -10.02 -4.21 4.64
N VAL A 188 -9.74 -2.90 4.65
CA VAL A 188 -10.59 -1.91 5.34
C VAL A 188 -11.96 -1.80 4.69
N GLN A 189 -12.02 -1.73 3.36
CA GLN A 189 -13.27 -1.60 2.63
C GLN A 189 -14.19 -2.80 2.89
N ASP A 190 -13.65 -4.02 2.89
CA ASP A 190 -14.42 -5.23 3.23
C ASP A 190 -14.92 -5.19 4.68
N ARG A 191 -14.05 -4.82 5.64
CA ARG A 191 -14.39 -4.67 7.05
C ARG A 191 -15.50 -3.64 7.30
N GLU A 192 -15.48 -2.53 6.57
CA GLU A 192 -16.40 -1.40 6.75
C GLU A 192 -17.67 -1.50 5.88
N LYS A 193 -17.73 -2.45 4.94
CA LYS A 193 -18.86 -2.65 4.02
C LYS A 193 -20.22 -2.70 4.73
N ASN A 194 -20.31 -3.47 5.81
CA ASN A 194 -21.55 -3.62 6.60
C ASN A 194 -21.84 -2.42 7.50
N GLN A 195 -20.86 -1.53 7.71
CA GLN A 195 -21.01 -0.33 8.53
C GLN A 195 -21.57 0.83 7.71
N LEU A 196 -21.28 0.90 6.42
CA LEU A 196 -21.82 1.91 5.52
C LEU A 196 -23.35 1.90 5.52
N SER A 197 -23.97 0.72 5.47
CA SER A 197 -25.44 0.57 5.58
C SER A 197 -26.00 0.96 6.95
N GLN A 198 -25.16 1.12 7.98
CA GLN A 198 -25.55 1.57 9.32
C GLN A 198 -25.34 3.09 9.53
N GLY A 199 -25.14 3.84 8.44
CA GLY A 199 -25.03 5.31 8.47
C GLY A 199 -23.61 5.83 8.71
N TYR A 200 -22.58 5.00 8.50
CA TYR A 200 -21.20 5.49 8.45
C TYR A 200 -20.92 6.11 7.08
N SER A 201 -20.16 7.20 7.07
CA SER A 201 -19.60 7.84 5.88
C SER A 201 -18.07 7.71 5.89
N GLU A 202 -17.48 7.42 4.74
CA GLU A 202 -16.04 7.35 4.52
C GLU A 202 -15.50 8.72 4.09
N PHE A 203 -14.37 9.12 4.67
CA PHE A 203 -13.65 10.34 4.33
C PHE A 203 -12.17 10.01 4.15
N LEU A 204 -11.62 10.33 2.98
CA LEU A 204 -10.17 10.34 2.76
C LEU A 204 -9.63 11.66 3.29
N LEU A 205 -8.81 11.60 4.33
CA LEU A 205 -8.12 12.78 4.86
C LEU A 205 -6.83 13.02 4.09
N SER A 206 -6.35 14.27 4.10
CA SER A 206 -5.05 14.62 3.55
C SER A 206 -3.96 13.73 4.17
N SER A 207 -3.16 13.07 3.33
CA SER A 207 -1.99 12.33 3.78
C SER A 207 -1.06 13.25 4.57
N PRO A 208 -0.29 12.73 5.54
CA PRO A 208 0.68 13.54 6.27
C PRO A 208 1.67 14.22 5.32
N ASN A 209 2.04 15.47 5.61
CA ASN A 209 2.95 16.27 4.79
C ASN A 209 4.34 15.63 4.62
N GLY A 210 4.73 14.71 5.50
CA GLY A 210 5.99 13.98 5.45
C GLY A 210 5.79 12.49 5.71
N SER A 211 6.86 11.72 5.53
CA SER A 211 6.88 10.30 5.90
C SER A 211 6.77 10.12 7.41
N LEU A 212 6.11 9.05 7.83
CA LEU A 212 5.98 8.65 9.23
C LEU A 212 6.94 7.51 9.54
N LYS A 213 7.45 7.45 10.78
CA LYS A 213 8.24 6.30 11.22
C LYS A 213 7.34 5.10 11.49
N LEU A 214 7.66 3.97 10.88
CA LEU A 214 7.02 2.69 11.17
C LEU A 214 7.25 2.29 12.65
N ASN A 215 6.36 1.48 13.20
CA ASN A 215 6.35 1.01 14.60
C ASN A 215 6.18 2.10 15.68
N ASN A 216 5.93 3.35 15.28
CA ASN A 216 5.71 4.46 16.22
C ASN A 216 4.23 4.76 16.46
N TRP A 217 3.97 5.50 17.53
CA TRP A 217 2.65 5.96 17.93
C TRP A 217 2.39 7.37 17.42
N PHE A 218 1.22 7.55 16.81
CA PHE A 218 0.74 8.82 16.28
C PHE A 218 -0.59 9.20 16.93
N ALA A 219 -0.93 10.47 16.87
CA ALA A 219 -2.17 11.00 17.37
C ALA A 219 -2.70 12.03 16.37
N LEU A 220 -3.97 11.92 16.01
CA LEU A 220 -4.63 12.91 15.17
C LEU A 220 -4.97 14.14 16.03
N LYS A 221 -4.19 15.20 15.90
CA LYS A 221 -4.46 16.46 16.62
C LYS A 221 -5.39 17.33 15.79
N ASN A 222 -6.51 17.75 16.39
CA ASN A 222 -7.30 18.84 15.86
C ASN A 222 -6.77 20.16 16.47
N PRO A 223 -6.14 21.04 15.68
CA PRO A 223 -5.58 22.29 16.21
C PRO A 223 -6.65 23.23 16.78
N LEU A 224 -7.92 23.06 16.38
CA LEU A 224 -9.05 23.85 16.85
C LEU A 224 -9.71 23.28 18.11
N SER A 225 -9.25 22.13 18.61
CA SER A 225 -9.85 21.46 19.77
C SER A 225 -8.78 20.96 20.73
N THR A 226 -8.67 21.62 21.89
CA THR A 226 -7.81 21.22 23.01
C THR A 226 -8.47 20.20 23.95
N SER A 227 -9.78 20.00 23.84
CA SER A 227 -10.57 19.13 24.73
C SER A 227 -10.65 17.67 24.25
N ILE A 228 -10.22 17.38 23.02
CA ILE A 228 -10.15 16.01 22.50
C ILE A 228 -8.71 15.56 22.68
N ASN A 229 -8.47 14.66 23.63
CA ASN A 229 -7.20 13.93 23.70
C ASN A 229 -7.31 12.74 22.74
N PRO A 230 -6.73 12.81 21.53
CA PRO A 230 -6.89 11.75 20.55
C PRO A 230 -6.25 10.48 21.08
N GLU A 231 -6.95 9.36 20.93
CA GLU A 231 -6.36 8.05 21.12
C GLU A 231 -5.15 7.91 20.19
N LYS A 232 -4.08 7.31 20.71
CA LYS A 232 -2.88 7.06 19.93
C LYS A 232 -3.11 5.84 19.04
N ILE A 233 -2.65 5.93 17.80
CA ILE A 233 -2.65 4.86 16.82
C ILE A 233 -1.21 4.45 16.56
N GLN A 234 -0.90 3.16 16.70
CA GLN A 234 0.41 2.65 16.32
C GLN A 234 0.42 2.33 14.83
N LEU A 235 1.42 2.84 14.10
CA LEU A 235 1.64 2.48 12.70
C LEU A 235 2.40 1.17 12.62
N LEU A 236 1.72 0.10 12.23
CA LEU A 236 2.28 -1.25 12.22
C LEU A 236 2.71 -1.66 10.81
N PRO A 237 3.73 -2.54 10.69
CA PRO A 237 4.06 -3.20 9.43
C PRO A 237 2.86 -4.00 8.92
N ALA A 238 2.78 -4.15 7.60
CA ALA A 238 1.66 -4.83 6.97
C ALA A 238 1.55 -6.30 7.44
N ASP A 239 0.37 -6.65 7.92
CA ASP A 239 -0.08 -8.04 8.14
C ASP A 239 -1.60 -8.07 8.04
N THR A 240 -2.13 -7.63 6.87
CA THR A 240 -3.56 -7.41 6.51
C THR A 240 -4.42 -6.61 7.50
N THR A 241 -3.91 -6.31 8.69
CA THR A 241 -4.55 -5.63 9.79
C THR A 241 -4.12 -4.17 9.71
N PRO A 242 -5.01 -3.29 9.27
CA PRO A 242 -4.71 -1.88 9.21
C PRO A 242 -4.58 -1.33 10.62
N SER A 243 -3.67 -0.38 10.81
CA SER A 243 -3.64 0.44 12.03
C SER A 243 -4.98 1.15 12.18
N CYS A 244 -5.67 0.93 13.29
CA CYS A 244 -7.02 1.44 13.51
C CYS A 244 -7.17 1.98 14.94
N CYS A 245 -7.88 3.09 15.07
CA CYS A 245 -8.30 3.66 16.35
C CYS A 245 -9.79 4.02 16.28
N LYS A 246 -10.54 3.69 17.33
CA LYS A 246 -11.99 3.96 17.40
C LYS A 246 -12.24 4.99 18.50
N MET A 247 -12.78 6.13 18.11
CA MET A 247 -13.13 7.20 19.03
C MET A 247 -14.66 7.33 19.14
N ILE A 248 -15.14 7.53 20.36
CA ILE A 248 -16.55 7.80 20.66
C ILE A 248 -16.59 9.13 21.42
N MET A 249 -17.25 10.12 20.85
CA MET A 249 -17.30 11.48 21.39
C MET A 249 -18.76 11.89 21.60
N GLY A 250 -19.05 12.58 22.71
CA GLY A 250 -20.32 13.27 22.85
C GLY A 250 -20.42 14.38 21.79
N ASN A 251 -21.56 14.49 21.12
CA ASN A 251 -21.86 15.59 20.22
C ASN A 251 -22.10 16.84 21.09
N THR A 252 -21.03 17.57 21.39
CA THR A 252 -21.03 18.78 22.23
C THR A 252 -21.65 20.00 21.54
N GLY A 253 -22.32 19.83 20.39
CA GLY A 253 -22.81 20.94 19.57
C GLY A 253 -21.72 21.65 18.78
N VAL A 254 -20.49 21.13 18.78
CA VAL A 254 -19.37 21.69 18.00
C VAL A 254 -19.56 21.32 16.54
N THR A 255 -19.85 22.33 15.72
CA THR A 255 -19.93 22.20 14.27
C THR A 255 -18.54 21.85 13.73
N LEU A 256 -18.38 20.64 13.19
CA LEU A 256 -17.19 20.30 12.41
C LEU A 256 -17.28 21.05 11.07
N ARG A 257 -16.71 22.26 11.01
CA ARG A 257 -16.48 22.96 9.75
C ARG A 257 -15.14 22.51 9.20
N TRP A 258 -15.14 21.97 7.99
CA TRP A 258 -13.94 21.73 7.20
C TRP A 258 -13.80 22.90 6.22
N SER A 259 -12.62 23.54 6.23
CA SER A 259 -12.20 24.54 5.24
C SER A 259 -11.38 23.87 4.15
#